data_AF-A0A7S2T8V1-F1
#
_entry.id   AF-A0A7S2T8V1-F1
#
_cell.length_a   1.000
_cell.length_b   1.000
_cell.length_c   1.000
_cell.angle_alpha   90.00
_cell.angle_beta   90.00
_cell.angle_gamma   90.00
#
_symmetry.space_group_name_H-M   'P 1'
#
loop_
_entity.id
_entity.type
_entity.pdbx_description
1 polymer ?
#
loop_
_entity_poly.entity_id
_entity_poly.type
_entity_poly.pdbx_seq_one_letter_code
_entity_poly.pdbx_strand_id
1 'polypeptide(L)'
;MTTNVLQVIGSAILLMNHGRSGNVLINTLIGFAASGALLNMVRYFRFFPKSYLLILTLRYALPKSLRFIMCATVIYLAYAVLGMALFGEGTGAFSDLGQSIQTLFSIVNGDNITAYFQAMTKASNTFVSRCYVISFIFLCMWVALNILLGVVIEGYNQAVERVKDISEGISDGEQPERGELPGGSLRERRVAREPHGGVAGRYASI
;
A
#
# COMPACT_ATOMS: atom_id res chain seq x y z
N MET A 1 4.40 -16.74 10.24
CA MET A 1 4.66 -18.16 9.92
C MET A 1 5.82 -18.26 8.93
N THR A 2 5.69 -17.83 7.67
CA THR A 2 6.74 -17.95 6.64
C THR A 2 8.08 -17.27 6.97
N THR A 3 8.04 -16.06 7.52
CA THR A 3 9.24 -15.30 7.93
C THR A 3 9.96 -15.91 9.13
N ASN A 4 9.22 -16.48 10.07
CA ASN A 4 9.80 -17.11 11.26
C ASN A 4 10.54 -18.40 10.86
N VAL A 5 10.03 -19.13 9.87
CA VAL A 5 10.70 -20.28 9.28
C VAL A 5 12.01 -19.87 8.62
N LEU A 6 12.02 -18.79 7.82
CA LEU A 6 13.24 -18.28 7.20
C LEU A 6 14.30 -17.85 8.24
N GLN A 7 13.85 -17.27 9.35
CA GLN A 7 14.71 -16.82 10.43
C GLN A 7 15.31 -18.00 11.21
N VAL A 8 14.52 -19.02 11.53
CA VAL A 8 15.01 -20.26 12.17
C VAL A 8 16.00 -20.99 11.26
N ILE A 9 15.73 -21.08 9.96
CA ILE A 9 16.65 -21.69 8.99
C ILE A 9 17.95 -20.90 8.90
N GLY A 10 17.88 -19.56 8.81
CA GLY A 10 19.06 -18.69 8.78
C GLY A 10 19.93 -18.81 10.03
N SER A 11 19.32 -18.88 11.21
CA SER A 11 20.01 -19.10 12.49
C SER A 11 20.61 -20.50 12.61
N ALA A 12 19.91 -21.54 12.14
CA ALA A 12 20.40 -22.92 12.16
C ALA A 12 21.63 -23.12 11.25
N ILE A 13 21.61 -22.54 10.04
CA ILE A 13 22.74 -22.59 9.10
C ILE A 13 23.98 -21.88 9.68
N LEU A 14 23.79 -20.77 10.39
CA LEU A 14 24.86 -20.04 11.06
C LEU A 14 25.50 -20.88 12.18
N LEU A 15 24.69 -21.54 13.01
CA LEU A 15 25.13 -22.42 14.09
C LEU A 15 25.80 -23.71 13.58
N MET A 16 25.35 -24.26 12.45
CA MET A 16 25.99 -25.42 11.82
C MET A 16 27.36 -25.08 11.23
N ASN A 17 27.57 -23.83 10.84
CA ASN A 17 28.80 -23.37 10.19
C ASN A 17 29.68 -22.53 11.12
N HIS A 18 29.69 -22.87 12.41
CA HIS A 18 30.32 -22.18 13.56
C HIS A 18 31.86 -22.15 13.51
N GLY A 19 32.40 -21.68 12.39
CA GLY A 19 33.82 -21.62 12.05
C GLY A 19 34.11 -21.07 10.65
N ARG A 20 33.08 -20.78 9.82
CA ARG A 20 33.24 -20.28 8.44
C ARG A 20 32.45 -18.99 8.22
N SER A 21 32.79 -17.97 9.03
CA SER A 21 32.20 -16.62 9.07
C SER A 21 32.48 -15.73 7.84
N GLY A 22 32.72 -16.32 6.66
CA GLY A 22 33.09 -15.62 5.43
C GLY A 22 32.19 -15.90 4.22
N ASN A 23 31.12 -16.68 4.37
CA ASN A 23 30.27 -17.04 3.24
C ASN A 23 29.24 -15.93 2.97
N VAL A 24 29.39 -15.22 1.84
CA VAL A 24 28.45 -14.18 1.37
C VAL A 24 27.01 -14.67 1.40
N LEU A 25 26.78 -15.93 1.03
CA LEU A 25 25.47 -16.58 1.06
C LEU A 25 24.81 -16.56 2.45
N ILE A 26 25.57 -16.83 3.52
CA ILE A 26 25.05 -16.87 4.89
C ILE A 26 24.66 -15.45 5.33
N ASN A 27 25.51 -14.47 5.06
CA ASN A 27 25.24 -13.07 5.39
C ASN A 27 24.02 -12.54 4.61
N THR A 28 23.89 -12.90 3.33
CA THR A 28 22.71 -12.54 2.51
C THR A 28 21.44 -13.18 3.06
N LEU A 29 21.46 -14.48 3.39
CA LEU A 29 20.30 -15.19 3.95
C LEU A 29 19.84 -14.61 5.30
N ILE A 30 20.77 -14.32 6.21
CA ILE A 30 20.46 -13.70 7.51
C ILE A 30 19.92 -12.28 7.29
N GLY A 31 20.49 -11.52 6.35
CA GLY A 31 19.99 -10.20 5.98
C GLY A 31 18.53 -10.24 5.50
N PHE A 32 18.20 -11.14 4.57
CA PHE A 32 16.81 -11.33 4.11
C PHE A 32 15.88 -11.77 5.23
N ALA A 33 16.33 -12.65 6.13
CA ALA A 33 15.55 -13.06 7.29
C ALA A 33 15.27 -11.89 8.25
N ALA A 34 16.29 -11.08 8.54
CA ALA A 34 16.17 -9.90 9.40
C ALA A 34 15.24 -8.84 8.78
N SER A 35 15.37 -8.55 7.48
CA SER A 35 14.45 -7.65 6.76
C SER A 35 13.01 -8.18 6.78
N GLY A 36 12.80 -9.49 6.62
CA GLY A 36 11.49 -10.12 6.74
C GLY A 36 10.87 -9.97 8.13
N ALA A 37 11.68 -10.05 9.19
CA ALA A 37 11.23 -9.79 10.56
C ALA A 37 10.72 -8.36 10.74
N LEU A 38 11.46 -7.37 10.20
CA LEU A 38 11.03 -5.96 10.19
C LEU A 38 9.72 -5.75 9.41
N LEU A 39 9.54 -6.45 8.28
CA LEU A 39 8.27 -6.40 7.54
C LEU A 39 7.09 -7.00 8.33
N ASN A 40 7.31 -8.02 9.16
CA ASN A 40 6.25 -8.47 10.08
C ASN A 40 5.93 -7.44 11.14
N MET A 41 6.91 -6.61 11.53
CA MET A 41 6.69 -5.59 12.53
C MET A 41 5.59 -4.60 12.08
N VAL A 42 5.45 -4.39 10.77
CA VAL A 42 4.35 -3.61 10.16
C VAL A 42 2.96 -4.16 10.53
N ARG A 43 2.82 -5.46 10.84
CA ARG A 43 1.54 -6.01 11.32
C ARG A 43 1.14 -5.48 12.71
N TYR A 44 2.10 -5.13 13.57
CA TYR A 44 1.80 -4.56 14.89
C TYR A 44 1.26 -3.14 14.81
N PHE A 45 1.56 -2.41 13.72
CA PHE A 45 0.96 -1.09 13.47
C PHE A 45 -0.56 -1.15 13.25
N ARG A 46 -1.16 -2.33 13.02
CA ARG A 46 -2.62 -2.49 12.99
C ARG A 46 -3.31 -2.16 14.31
N PHE A 47 -2.58 -2.11 15.43
CA PHE A 47 -3.14 -1.82 16.74
C PHE A 47 -3.58 -0.35 16.89
N PHE A 48 -2.98 0.57 16.11
CA PHE A 48 -3.37 1.98 16.13
C PHE A 48 -4.41 2.26 15.03
N PRO A 49 -5.59 2.82 15.36
CA PRO A 49 -6.68 3.00 14.41
C PRO A 49 -6.31 3.92 13.22
N LYS A 50 -5.44 4.92 13.43
CA LYS A 50 -4.95 5.80 12.34
C LYS A 50 -4.03 5.07 11.35
N SER A 51 -3.23 4.13 11.83
CA SER A 51 -2.28 3.35 11.03
C SER A 51 -2.95 2.22 10.25
N TYR A 52 -4.06 1.69 10.78
CA TYR A 52 -4.86 0.67 10.12
C TYR A 52 -5.40 1.14 8.76
N LEU A 53 -5.88 2.39 8.67
CA LEU A 53 -6.39 2.96 7.41
C LEU A 53 -5.29 3.03 6.34
N LEU A 54 -4.06 3.41 6.70
CA LEU A 54 -2.93 3.48 5.77
C LEU A 54 -2.57 2.09 5.22
N ILE A 55 -2.51 1.09 6.09
CA ILE A 55 -2.21 -0.30 5.71
C ILE A 55 -3.33 -0.86 4.81
N LEU A 56 -4.58 -0.51 5.10
CA LEU A 56 -5.75 -0.94 4.33
C LEU A 56 -5.75 -0.29 2.94
N THR A 57 -5.47 1.02 2.88
CA THR A 57 -5.27 1.78 1.64
C THR A 57 -4.20 1.15 0.77
N LEU A 58 -3.03 0.86 1.35
CA LEU A 58 -1.94 0.22 0.63
C LEU A 58 -2.36 -1.15 0.10
N ARG A 59 -3.07 -1.96 0.89
CA ARG A 59 -3.55 -3.27 0.43
C ARG A 59 -4.53 -3.21 -0.74
N TYR A 60 -5.41 -2.21 -0.78
CA TYR A 60 -6.35 -2.03 -1.89
C TYR A 60 -5.69 -1.40 -3.13
N ALA A 61 -4.78 -0.44 -2.92
CA ALA A 61 -4.06 0.22 -4.00
C ALA A 61 -3.05 -0.73 -4.67
N LEU A 62 -2.33 -1.56 -3.90
CA LEU A 62 -1.27 -2.43 -4.40
C LEU A 62 -1.63 -3.27 -5.64
N PRO A 63 -2.71 -4.08 -5.66
CA PRO A 63 -3.03 -4.90 -6.83
C PRO A 63 -3.40 -4.06 -8.05
N LYS A 64 -4.02 -2.88 -7.86
CA LYS A 64 -4.35 -1.96 -8.96
C LYS A 64 -3.09 -1.28 -9.49
N SER A 65 -2.23 -0.79 -8.59
CA SER A 65 -0.95 -0.16 -8.93
C SER A 65 0.00 -1.12 -9.62
N LEU A 66 0.05 -2.40 -9.23
CA LEU A 66 0.91 -3.40 -9.88
C LEU A 66 0.55 -3.62 -11.36
N ARG A 67 -0.76 -3.64 -11.71
CA ARG A 67 -1.19 -3.75 -13.11
C ARG A 67 -0.77 -2.54 -13.93
N PHE A 68 -0.88 -1.35 -13.33
CA PHE A 68 -0.41 -0.12 -13.96
C PHE A 68 1.11 -0.12 -14.15
N ILE A 69 1.87 -0.50 -13.11
CA ILE A 69 3.33 -0.60 -13.17
C ILE A 69 3.77 -1.59 -14.25
N MET A 70 3.11 -2.76 -14.37
CA MET A 70 3.40 -3.72 -15.44
C MET A 70 3.27 -3.09 -16.83
N CYS A 71 2.24 -2.28 -17.06
CA CYS A 71 2.07 -1.54 -18.32
C CYS A 71 3.17 -0.47 -18.51
N ALA A 72 3.45 0.31 -17.46
CA ALA A 72 4.51 1.31 -17.48
C ALA A 72 5.91 0.70 -17.73
N THR A 73 6.18 -0.50 -17.21
CA THR A 73 7.42 -1.24 -17.45
C THR A 73 7.62 -1.58 -18.93
N VAL A 74 6.56 -1.86 -19.69
CA VAL A 74 6.67 -2.10 -21.14
C VAL A 74 7.16 -0.85 -21.86
N ILE A 75 6.58 0.32 -21.55
CA ILE A 75 7.01 1.60 -22.12
C ILE A 75 8.44 1.92 -21.68
N TYR A 76 8.76 1.69 -20.41
CA TYR A 76 10.10 1.89 -19.85
C TYR A 76 11.16 1.04 -20.58
N LEU A 77 10.88 -0.24 -20.83
CA LEU A 77 11.78 -1.13 -21.57
C LEU A 77 11.90 -0.73 -23.04
N ALA A 78 10.82 -0.24 -23.66
CA ALA A 78 10.88 0.29 -25.02
C ALA A 78 11.85 1.49 -25.10
N TYR A 79 11.81 2.39 -24.12
CA TYR A 79 12.78 3.47 -24.02
C TYR A 79 14.20 2.96 -23.74
N ALA A 80 14.38 1.96 -22.88
CA ALA A 80 15.71 1.39 -22.62
C ALA A 80 16.36 0.83 -23.90
N VAL A 81 15.60 0.09 -24.71
CA VAL A 81 16.07 -0.44 -26.00
C VAL A 81 16.31 0.69 -27.01
N LEU A 82 15.43 1.70 -27.05
CA LEU A 82 15.60 2.87 -27.91
C LEU A 82 16.86 3.67 -27.55
N GLY A 83 17.12 3.88 -26.25
CA GLY A 83 18.32 4.55 -25.76
C GLY A 83 19.59 3.81 -26.11
N MET A 84 19.58 2.48 -26.02
CA MET A 84 20.69 1.63 -26.48
C MET A 84 20.93 1.80 -27.99
N ALA A 85 19.88 1.77 -28.80
CA ALA A 85 20.00 1.95 -30.25
C ALA A 85 20.52 3.34 -30.66
N LEU A 86 20.17 4.39 -29.90
CA LEU A 86 20.55 5.78 -30.22
C LEU A 86 21.92 6.20 -29.63
N PHE A 87 22.30 5.68 -28.46
CA PHE A 87 23.44 6.18 -27.68
C PHE A 87 24.42 5.08 -27.26
N GLY A 88 24.22 3.83 -27.68
CA GLY A 88 24.99 2.66 -27.23
C GLY A 88 26.47 2.69 -27.58
N GLU A 89 26.84 3.20 -28.76
CA GLU A 89 28.26 3.29 -29.17
C GLU A 89 29.00 4.48 -28.52
N GLY A 90 28.27 5.53 -28.14
CA GLY A 90 28.89 6.79 -27.68
C GLY A 90 28.89 6.99 -26.16
N THR A 91 28.18 6.16 -25.38
CA THR A 91 28.18 6.25 -23.91
C THR A 91 28.22 4.88 -23.24
N GLY A 92 28.98 4.76 -22.14
CA GLY A 92 28.94 3.56 -21.29
C GLY A 92 27.61 3.37 -20.54
N ALA A 93 26.77 4.41 -20.48
CA ALA A 93 25.46 4.40 -19.82
C ALA A 93 24.41 3.59 -20.59
N PHE A 94 24.60 3.42 -21.90
CA PHE A 94 23.68 2.74 -22.81
C PHE A 94 24.32 1.54 -23.52
N SER A 95 25.46 1.06 -23.03
CA SER A 95 26.23 -0.03 -23.68
C SER A 95 25.54 -1.39 -23.60
N ASP A 96 24.82 -1.65 -22.50
CA ASP A 96 24.07 -2.88 -22.27
C ASP A 96 22.68 -2.57 -21.68
N LEU A 97 21.77 -3.54 -21.73
CA LEU A 97 20.39 -3.37 -21.30
C LEU A 97 20.35 -3.07 -19.79
N GLY A 98 21.20 -3.73 -19.01
CA GLY A 98 21.32 -3.48 -17.57
C GLY A 98 21.72 -2.04 -17.24
N GLN A 99 22.72 -1.51 -17.96
CA GLN A 99 23.18 -0.12 -17.78
C GLN A 99 22.12 0.89 -18.24
N SER A 100 21.42 0.59 -19.34
CA SER A 100 20.33 1.42 -19.84
C SER A 100 19.18 1.50 -18.83
N ILE A 101 18.81 0.36 -18.25
CA ILE A 101 17.79 0.29 -17.18
C ILE A 101 18.26 1.06 -15.93
N GLN A 102 19.52 0.93 -15.52
CA GLN A 102 20.04 1.69 -14.37
C GLN A 102 20.01 3.21 -14.62
N THR A 103 20.42 3.63 -15.82
CA THR A 103 20.42 5.03 -16.25
C THR A 103 19.01 5.61 -16.27
N LEU A 104 18.06 4.92 -16.91
CA LEU A 104 16.67 5.37 -16.96
C LEU A 104 16.06 5.40 -15.54
N PHE A 105 16.45 4.48 -14.66
CA PHE A 105 15.96 4.45 -13.28
C PHE A 105 16.44 5.69 -12.52
N SER A 106 17.72 6.06 -12.65
CA SER A 106 18.23 7.32 -12.09
C SER A 106 17.47 8.53 -12.66
N ILE A 107 17.22 8.58 -13.97
CA ILE A 107 16.51 9.71 -14.61
C ILE A 107 15.07 9.83 -14.09
N VAL A 108 14.32 8.73 -13.93
CA VAL A 108 12.96 8.76 -13.37
C VAL A 108 12.96 9.30 -11.94
N ASN A 109 13.98 8.98 -11.13
CA ASN A 109 14.11 9.48 -9.77
C ASN A 109 14.69 10.91 -9.69
N GLY A 110 15.07 11.49 -10.82
CA GLY A 110 15.65 12.83 -10.90
C GLY A 110 17.15 12.89 -10.53
N ASP A 111 17.83 11.76 -10.50
CA ASP A 111 19.25 11.68 -10.14
C ASP A 111 20.17 11.98 -11.34
N ASN A 112 21.17 12.84 -11.10
CA ASN A 112 22.27 13.12 -12.02
C ASN A 112 21.88 13.45 -13.49
N ILE A 113 20.71 14.09 -13.70
CA ILE A 113 20.16 14.37 -15.03
C ILE A 113 21.14 15.13 -15.94
N THR A 114 21.86 16.12 -15.42
CA THR A 114 22.83 16.92 -16.20
C THR A 114 23.99 16.08 -16.72
N ALA A 115 24.47 15.11 -15.94
CA ALA A 115 25.56 14.23 -16.35
C ALA A 115 25.13 13.34 -17.53
N TYR A 116 23.92 12.81 -17.47
CA TYR A 116 23.33 12.01 -18.55
C TYR A 116 23.10 12.84 -19.82
N PHE A 117 22.63 14.08 -19.71
CA PHE A 117 22.53 14.98 -20.87
C PHE A 117 23.87 15.22 -21.55
N GLN A 118 24.93 15.49 -20.77
CA GLN A 118 26.26 15.72 -21.31
C GLN A 118 26.82 14.45 -21.98
N ALA A 119 26.63 13.28 -21.38
CA ALA A 119 27.06 12.01 -21.95
C ALA A 119 26.34 11.74 -23.29
N MET A 120 25.01 11.83 -23.32
CA MET A 120 24.23 11.58 -24.55
C MET A 120 24.48 12.61 -25.66
N THR A 121 24.76 13.87 -25.30
CA THR A 121 25.09 14.93 -26.28
C THR A 121 26.46 14.72 -26.92
N LYS A 122 27.39 14.05 -26.25
CA LYS A 122 28.68 13.66 -26.85
C LYS A 122 28.55 12.49 -27.82
N ALA A 123 27.56 11.62 -27.58
CA ALA A 123 27.34 10.41 -28.36
C ALA A 123 26.52 10.61 -29.64
N SER A 124 25.61 11.59 -29.64
CA SER A 124 24.67 11.80 -30.75
C SER A 124 24.34 13.28 -30.91
N ASN A 125 23.44 13.62 -31.84
CA ASN A 125 23.01 14.99 -32.06
C ASN A 125 22.34 15.57 -30.80
N THR A 126 22.79 16.76 -30.38
CA THR A 126 22.29 17.53 -29.23
C THR A 126 20.76 17.64 -29.19
N PHE A 127 20.10 17.73 -30.34
CA PHE A 127 18.65 17.83 -30.39
C PHE A 127 17.97 16.50 -30.02
N VAL A 128 18.47 15.39 -30.56
CA VAL A 128 17.91 14.04 -30.34
C VAL A 128 18.08 13.63 -28.89
N SER A 129 19.27 13.85 -28.30
CA SER A 129 19.54 13.56 -26.88
C SER A 129 18.60 14.34 -25.96
N ARG A 130 18.36 15.62 -26.26
CA ARG A 130 17.47 16.47 -25.48
C ARG A 130 16.01 16.03 -25.58
N CYS A 131 15.51 15.82 -26.80
CA CYS A 131 14.15 15.36 -27.02
C CYS A 131 13.89 14.00 -26.37
N TYR A 132 14.85 13.07 -26.45
CA TYR A 132 14.75 11.76 -25.82
C TYR A 132 14.55 11.86 -24.30
N VAL A 133 15.45 12.54 -23.59
CA VAL A 133 15.37 12.65 -22.12
C VAL A 133 14.15 13.46 -21.68
N ILE A 134 13.85 14.58 -22.35
CA ILE A 134 12.70 15.42 -21.99
C ILE A 134 11.38 14.65 -22.19
N SER A 135 11.23 13.94 -23.31
CA SER A 135 10.03 13.12 -23.55
C SER A 135 9.88 11.99 -22.53
N PHE A 136 11.00 11.34 -22.15
CA PHE A 136 11.00 10.28 -21.15
C PHE A 136 10.63 10.80 -19.76
N ILE A 137 11.21 11.93 -19.32
CA ILE A 137 10.87 12.57 -18.04
C ILE A 137 9.39 12.96 -18.02
N PHE A 138 8.89 13.60 -19.07
CA PHE A 138 7.47 13.97 -19.15
C PHE A 138 6.55 12.75 -19.00
N LEU A 139 6.85 11.67 -19.72
CA LEU A 139 6.03 10.47 -19.70
C LEU A 139 6.10 9.73 -18.35
N CYS A 140 7.29 9.49 -17.81
CA CYS A 140 7.44 8.70 -16.59
C CYS A 140 7.21 9.53 -15.31
N MET A 141 7.79 10.73 -15.22
CA MET A 141 7.73 11.55 -14.00
C MET A 141 6.42 12.31 -13.89
N TRP A 142 5.83 12.79 -14.99
CA TRP A 142 4.58 13.54 -14.90
C TRP A 142 3.38 12.63 -15.16
N VAL A 143 3.31 11.97 -16.32
CA VAL A 143 2.13 11.18 -16.66
C VAL A 143 2.02 9.95 -15.75
N ALA A 144 3.06 9.11 -15.67
CA ALA A 144 2.95 7.85 -14.95
C ALA A 144 2.83 8.04 -13.42
N LEU A 145 3.55 9.00 -12.83
CA LEU A 145 3.39 9.30 -11.40
C LEU A 145 2.02 9.89 -11.07
N ASN A 146 1.47 10.78 -11.91
CA ASN A 146 0.14 11.33 -11.67
C ASN A 146 -0.94 10.24 -11.76
N ILE A 147 -0.80 9.30 -12.70
CA ILE A 147 -1.73 8.16 -12.78
C ILE A 147 -1.57 7.25 -11.55
N LEU A 148 -0.35 6.95 -11.12
CA LEU A 148 -0.10 6.15 -9.91
C LEU A 148 -0.70 6.82 -8.66
N LEU A 149 -0.55 8.13 -8.53
CA LEU A 149 -1.18 8.91 -7.47
C LEU A 149 -2.72 8.78 -7.51
N GLY A 150 -3.32 8.85 -8.70
CA GLY A 150 -4.74 8.61 -8.90
C GLY A 150 -5.18 7.24 -8.40
N VAL A 151 -4.42 6.18 -8.69
CA VAL A 151 -4.71 4.81 -8.21
C VAL A 151 -4.57 4.70 -6.68
N VAL A 152 -3.61 5.39 -6.09
CA VAL A 152 -3.43 5.41 -4.62
C VAL A 152 -4.59 6.13 -3.94
N ILE A 153 -5.05 7.27 -4.48
CA ILE A 153 -6.23 8.00 -3.99
C ILE A 153 -7.49 7.12 -4.09
N GLU A 154 -7.66 6.42 -5.20
CA GLU A 154 -8.78 5.49 -5.39
C GLU A 154 -8.73 4.33 -4.37
N GLY A 155 -7.55 3.83 -4.05
CA GLY A 155 -7.36 2.85 -2.98
C GLY A 155 -7.65 3.41 -1.58
N TYR A 156 -7.34 4.69 -1.36
CA TYR A 156 -7.62 5.40 -0.10
C TYR A 156 -9.13 5.59 0.09
N ASN A 157 -9.84 6.04 -0.93
CA ASN A 157 -11.29 6.24 -0.88
C ASN A 157 -12.03 4.94 -0.55
N GLN A 158 -11.64 3.83 -1.20
CA GLN A 158 -12.19 2.49 -0.88
C GLN A 158 -11.88 2.03 0.55
N ALA A 159 -10.70 2.34 1.07
CA ALA A 159 -10.36 2.00 2.45
C ALA A 159 -11.22 2.80 3.45
N VAL A 160 -11.50 4.07 3.17
CA VAL A 160 -12.37 4.93 4.00
C VAL A 160 -13.82 4.44 3.95
N GLU A 161 -14.34 4.12 2.77
CA GLU A 161 -15.70 3.60 2.59
C GLU A 161 -15.92 2.30 3.39
N ARG A 162 -14.97 1.35 3.30
CA ARG A 162 -15.01 0.12 4.09
C ARG A 162 -15.05 0.33 5.60
N VAL A 163 -14.40 1.37 6.11
CA VAL A 163 -14.42 1.68 7.55
C VAL A 163 -15.77 2.28 7.96
N LYS A 164 -16.39 3.08 7.09
CA LYS A 164 -17.74 3.63 7.32
C LYS A 164 -18.80 2.53 7.34
N ASP A 165 -18.77 1.61 6.39
CA ASP A 165 -19.70 0.46 6.34
C ASP A 165 -19.66 -0.36 7.63
N ILE A 166 -18.45 -0.57 8.18
CA ILE A 166 -18.26 -1.29 9.45
C ILE A 166 -18.89 -0.52 10.62
N SER A 167 -18.79 0.81 10.64
CA SER A 167 -19.41 1.62 11.70
C SER A 167 -20.94 1.66 11.61
N GLU A 168 -21.50 1.71 10.40
CA GLU A 168 -22.95 1.74 10.19
C GLU A 168 -23.60 0.37 10.50
N GLY A 169 -22.95 -0.73 10.10
CA GLY A 169 -23.41 -2.09 10.41
C GLY A 169 -23.39 -2.45 11.90
N ILE A 170 -22.57 -1.76 12.71
CA ILE A 170 -22.60 -1.90 14.18
C ILE A 170 -23.82 -1.16 14.76
N SER A 171 -24.20 0.00 14.21
CA SER A 171 -25.38 0.74 14.64
C SER A 171 -26.71 0.04 14.32
N ASP A 172 -26.79 -0.68 13.20
CA ASP A 172 -28.00 -1.45 12.83
C ASP A 172 -28.13 -2.77 13.61
N GLY A 173 -27.00 -3.33 14.06
CA GLY A 173 -26.97 -4.55 14.89
C GLY A 173 -27.32 -4.32 16.37
N GLU A 174 -27.45 -3.06 16.80
CA GLU A 174 -27.73 -2.68 18.19
C GLU A 174 -29.15 -2.11 18.38
N GLN A 175 -30.09 -2.46 17.49
CA GLN A 175 -31.50 -2.41 17.87
C GLN A 175 -31.78 -3.57 18.84
N PRO A 176 -32.13 -3.29 20.11
CA PRO A 176 -32.40 -4.35 21.07
C PRO A 176 -33.64 -5.12 20.61
N GLU A 177 -33.63 -6.44 20.76
CA GLU A 177 -34.86 -7.24 20.84
C GLU A 177 -35.75 -6.73 21.99
N ARG A 178 -36.45 -5.62 21.78
CA ARG A 178 -37.71 -5.32 22.47
C ARG A 178 -38.84 -5.87 21.60
N GLY A 179 -38.93 -7.19 21.55
CA GLY A 179 -39.98 -7.93 20.88
C GLY A 179 -40.60 -8.96 21.82
N GLU A 180 -41.67 -8.54 22.50
CA GLU A 180 -42.82 -9.35 22.91
C GLU A 180 -42.60 -10.56 23.85
N LEU A 181 -43.01 -10.35 25.11
CA LEU A 181 -43.45 -11.45 26.00
C LEU A 181 -44.54 -12.27 25.28
N PRO A 182 -44.41 -13.61 25.21
CA PRO A 182 -45.34 -14.47 24.49
C PRO A 182 -46.73 -14.37 25.11
N GLY A 183 -47.69 -13.96 24.27
CA GLY A 183 -49.14 -14.05 24.41
C GLY A 183 -49.72 -14.48 25.76
N GLY A 184 -49.76 -13.55 26.72
CA GLY A 184 -50.71 -13.60 27.84
C GLY A 184 -52.07 -13.04 27.38
N SER A 185 -53.12 -13.85 27.55
CA SER A 185 -54.47 -13.57 27.06
C SER A 185 -55.00 -12.18 27.47
N LEU A 186 -55.84 -11.56 26.61
CA LEU A 186 -56.49 -10.26 26.81
C LEU A 186 -57.29 -10.11 28.14
N ARG A 187 -57.44 -11.20 28.91
CA ARG A 187 -57.98 -11.20 30.27
C ARG A 187 -57.01 -10.63 31.31
N GLU A 188 -55.69 -10.86 31.21
CA GLU A 188 -54.71 -10.34 32.18
C GLU A 188 -54.49 -8.84 32.06
N ARG A 189 -54.56 -8.29 30.84
CA ARG A 189 -54.46 -6.84 30.61
C ARG A 189 -55.65 -6.04 31.15
N ARG A 190 -56.80 -6.70 31.38
CA ARG A 190 -57.99 -6.04 31.94
C ARG A 190 -57.97 -6.02 33.48
N VAL A 191 -57.31 -6.99 34.11
CA VAL A 191 -57.16 -7.05 35.58
C VAL A 191 -56.15 -6.00 36.07
N ALA A 192 -55.11 -5.68 35.31
CA ALA A 192 -54.15 -4.62 35.65
C ALA A 192 -54.69 -3.19 35.45
N ARG A 193 -55.94 -3.03 35.00
CA ARG A 193 -56.53 -1.72 34.65
C ARG A 193 -57.70 -1.31 35.53
N GLU A 194 -57.88 -1.93 36.69
CA GLU A 194 -58.79 -1.40 37.72
C GLU A 194 -58.04 -0.40 38.62
N PRO A 195 -58.46 0.87 38.67
CA PRO A 195 -57.93 1.82 39.64
C PRO A 195 -58.67 1.62 40.96
N HIS A 196 -58.00 1.04 41.96
CA HIS A 196 -58.43 1.23 43.34
C HIS A 196 -58.19 2.70 43.70
N GLY A 197 -59.27 3.48 43.66
CA GLY A 197 -59.29 4.84 44.17
C GLY A 197 -59.10 4.89 45.68
N GLY A 198 -58.52 5.99 46.15
CA GLY A 198 -58.62 6.35 47.55
C GLY A 198 -57.59 7.36 48.05
N VAL A 199 -58.06 8.61 48.16
CA VAL A 199 -57.83 9.54 49.28
C VAL A 199 -56.70 10.58 49.16
N ALA A 200 -57.13 11.83 49.39
CA ALA A 200 -56.41 13.05 49.79
C ALA A 200 -55.51 13.69 48.71
N GLY A 201 -55.79 14.87 48.15
CA GLY A 201 -56.48 16.03 48.71
C GLY A 201 -55.45 17.02 49.24
N ARG A 202 -55.37 18.21 48.63
CA ARG A 202 -55.10 19.55 49.23
C ARG A 202 -54.29 20.49 48.32
N TYR A 203 -54.90 21.66 48.10
CA TYR A 203 -54.33 23.01 47.92
C TYR A 203 -53.26 23.21 46.82
N ALA A 204 -53.58 23.87 45.70
CA ALA A 204 -53.81 25.31 45.50
C ALA A 204 -52.52 26.08 45.14
N SER A 205 -52.59 26.82 44.02
CA SER A 205 -51.96 28.13 43.73
C SER A 205 -50.47 28.30 44.11
N ILE A 206 -49.56 28.65 43.21
CA ILE A 206 -49.50 29.84 42.33
C ILE A 206 -48.52 29.51 41.20
#